data_AF-A0A5S5MBV0-F1
#
_entry.id   AF-A0A5S5MBV0-F1
#
_cell.length_a   1.000
_cell.length_b   1.000
_cell.length_c   1.000
_cell.angle_alpha   90.00
_cell.angle_beta   90.00
_cell.angle_gamma   90.00
#
_symmetry.space_group_name_H-M   'P 1'
#
loop_
_entity.id
_entity.type
_entity.pdbx_description
1 polymer ?
#
loop_
_entity_poly.entity_id
_entity_poly.type
_entity_poly.pdbx_seq_one_letter_code
_entity_poly.pdbx_strand_id
1 'polypeptide(L)'
;MPEQALTSNNQRTLSPAPSPAPMENAIAAIRKTLMETNCSICLERPRLMLAAKLSMLFQKKQHPLIQRATMLTAVLGKRKAAIYPKETIAGNMSSKRIAANYYPEGGSSHILEDLFCLEKRSVPLKLSSFEKLSLLGIAGLTATWSTGLKAFGSISRIRFLWTKVLGARSYILTEIAGVSHQIPDYDLVVHRGLGFLNAEAKNILTRGLTPEGNALDKDQRAFYQSIRIVLGGIRKMAANLEREALALAETARPDDKERLLSLARSLGHVPWHPARTLQEGLQACWLVHVAMNLEDYEQGLSFGRLDQILYPLFEKDMAEGRLDKESATCLIASFQLKACETIPLFSRRMDAFFSGNTVGQGITLGGTDAEGRDVTNTLSGLFLDAFLKIRTREPNLHVRIHETTPAWFLEKCAALIAAGCGNPAFFGDKAVVRALTRAGMRLDHARDYGVIGCVELGSPGRTYHSSDAGLFNVPACLELALNQGKAFGKSLFAPWAVKT
;
A
#
# COMPACT_ATOMS: atom_id res chain seq x y z
N MET A 1 -49.69 -5.52 43.74
CA MET A 1 -48.40 -5.90 44.36
C MET A 1 -47.37 -6.08 43.25
N PRO A 2 -46.14 -5.59 43.40
CA PRO A 2 -45.27 -5.21 42.29
C PRO A 2 -44.05 -6.15 42.09
N GLU A 3 -43.54 -6.20 40.86
CA GLU A 3 -42.16 -6.60 40.50
C GLU A 3 -41.69 -5.57 39.46
N GLN A 4 -41.11 -4.44 39.84
CA GLN A 4 -39.69 -4.19 40.12
C GLN A 4 -38.68 -4.69 39.06
N ALA A 5 -38.27 -3.71 38.24
CA ALA A 5 -36.90 -3.28 37.97
C ALA A 5 -35.91 -4.26 37.34
N LEU A 6 -35.54 -3.97 36.08
CA LEU A 6 -34.17 -4.14 35.56
C LEU A 6 -33.89 -3.06 34.49
N THR A 7 -33.74 -1.82 34.94
CA THR A 7 -33.03 -0.77 34.19
C THR A 7 -31.60 -0.71 34.72
N SER A 8 -30.67 -1.47 34.13
CA SER A 8 -29.24 -1.25 34.36
C SER A 8 -28.75 -0.22 33.34
N ASN A 9 -28.68 1.01 33.85
CA ASN A 9 -28.09 2.17 33.23
C ASN A 9 -26.59 1.90 33.01
N ASN A 10 -26.19 1.58 31.78
CA ASN A 10 -24.79 1.50 31.38
C ASN A 10 -24.50 2.61 30.36
N GLN A 11 -24.80 3.85 30.73
CA GLN A 11 -24.23 5.03 30.08
C GLN A 11 -22.74 5.06 30.42
N ARG A 12 -21.93 4.38 29.61
CA ARG A 12 -20.52 4.78 29.49
C ARG A 12 -20.53 6.23 29.04
N THR A 13 -20.12 7.12 29.92
CA THR A 13 -19.78 8.50 29.58
C THR A 13 -18.73 8.46 28.47
N LEU A 14 -19.18 8.60 27.23
CA LEU A 14 -18.30 8.81 26.09
C LEU A 14 -17.60 10.15 26.33
N SER A 15 -16.28 10.16 26.38
CA SER A 15 -15.51 11.39 26.45
C SER A 15 -15.90 12.26 25.25
N PRO A 16 -16.15 13.57 25.45
CA PRO A 16 -16.49 14.46 24.34
C PRO A 16 -15.36 14.46 23.30
N ALA A 17 -15.73 14.64 22.02
CA ALA A 17 -14.77 14.75 20.94
C ALA A 17 -13.70 15.82 21.29
N PRO A 18 -12.39 15.54 21.07
CA PRO A 18 -11.34 16.51 21.37
C PRO A 18 -11.53 17.78 20.55
N SER A 19 -11.15 18.93 21.12
CA SER A 19 -11.19 20.21 20.40
C SER A 19 -10.40 20.12 19.07
N PRO A 20 -10.90 20.74 17.98
CA PRO A 20 -10.27 20.66 16.65
C PRO A 20 -8.84 21.23 16.56
N ALA A 21 -8.56 22.34 17.24
CA ALA A 21 -7.29 23.07 17.10
C ALA A 21 -6.04 22.26 17.54
N PRO A 22 -6.08 21.47 18.63
CA PRO A 22 -5.03 20.49 18.94
C PRO A 22 -4.73 19.48 17.83
N MET A 23 -5.75 18.97 17.12
CA MET A 23 -5.56 17.99 16.06
C MET A 23 -4.93 18.61 14.81
N GLU A 24 -5.36 19.81 14.41
CA GLU A 24 -4.75 20.51 13.27
C GLU A 24 -3.25 20.77 13.49
N ASN A 25 -2.88 21.21 14.69
CA ASN A 25 -1.48 21.38 15.10
C ASN A 25 -0.70 20.06 15.15
N ALA A 26 -1.38 18.94 15.35
CA ALA A 26 -0.78 17.61 15.26
C ALA A 26 -0.45 17.26 13.80
N ILE A 27 -1.40 17.43 12.89
CA ILE A 27 -1.24 17.18 11.45
C ILE A 27 -0.14 18.05 10.84
N ALA A 28 -0.13 19.35 11.15
CA ALA A 28 0.90 20.26 10.67
C ALA A 28 2.31 19.82 11.13
N ALA A 29 2.44 19.32 12.36
CA ALA A 29 3.72 18.84 12.88
C ALA A 29 4.18 17.54 12.20
N ILE A 30 3.28 16.57 12.01
CA ILE A 30 3.60 15.32 11.29
C ILE A 30 4.06 15.64 9.86
N ARG A 31 3.33 16.53 9.17
CA ARG A 31 3.68 16.98 7.83
C ARG A 31 5.07 17.63 7.81
N LYS A 32 5.36 18.55 8.73
CA LYS A 32 6.67 19.21 8.83
C LYS A 32 7.78 18.18 8.99
N THR A 33 7.64 17.24 9.92
CA THR A 33 8.63 16.17 10.14
C THR A 33 8.83 15.33 8.89
N LEU A 34 7.77 14.97 8.16
CA LEU A 34 7.90 14.21 6.92
C LEU A 34 8.68 14.98 5.84
N MET A 35 8.42 16.27 5.66
CA MET A 35 9.12 17.09 4.66
C MET A 35 10.61 17.31 5.00
N GLU A 36 10.96 17.35 6.28
CA GLU A 36 12.34 17.52 6.76
C GLU A 36 13.11 16.19 6.83
N THR A 37 12.41 15.06 6.79
CA THR A 37 13.02 13.73 6.90
C THR A 37 13.72 13.35 5.59
N ASN A 38 14.98 12.94 5.70
CA ASN A 38 15.73 12.41 4.56
C ASN A 38 15.25 11.01 4.19
N CYS A 39 15.19 10.74 2.89
CA CYS A 39 14.91 9.41 2.35
C CYS A 39 16.08 8.45 2.60
N SER A 40 15.78 7.17 2.80
CA SER A 40 16.79 6.13 3.06
C SER A 40 16.39 4.75 2.51
N ILE A 41 17.19 3.72 2.79
CA ILE A 41 16.89 2.31 2.47
C ILE A 41 16.70 1.54 3.78
N CYS A 42 15.62 0.76 3.85
CA CYS A 42 15.32 -0.14 4.93
C CYS A 42 16.05 -1.47 4.76
N LEU A 43 16.98 -1.73 5.67
CA LEU A 43 17.72 -2.99 5.71
C LEU A 43 17.18 -3.96 6.78
N GLU A 44 16.08 -3.62 7.46
CA GLU A 44 15.47 -4.51 8.47
C GLU A 44 14.75 -5.68 7.80
N ARG A 45 13.87 -5.40 6.83
CA ARG A 45 13.13 -6.41 6.06
C ARG A 45 14.03 -7.52 5.50
N PRO A 46 15.07 -7.23 4.67
CA PRO A 46 15.90 -8.28 4.11
C PRO A 46 16.70 -9.05 5.16
N ARG A 47 17.12 -8.43 6.28
CA ARG A 47 17.80 -9.13 7.37
C ARG A 47 16.89 -10.12 8.07
N LEU A 48 15.64 -9.73 8.34
CA LEU A 48 14.66 -10.63 8.96
C LEU A 48 14.30 -11.79 8.03
N MET A 49 14.16 -11.53 6.73
CA MET A 49 13.96 -12.59 5.73
C MET A 49 15.15 -13.54 5.65
N LEU A 50 16.38 -13.01 5.67
CA LEU A 50 17.60 -13.80 5.68
C LEU A 50 17.68 -14.68 6.93
N ALA A 51 17.48 -14.11 8.11
CA ALA A 51 17.46 -14.87 9.36
C ALA A 51 16.38 -15.97 9.35
N ALA A 52 15.19 -15.68 8.83
CA ALA A 52 14.13 -16.68 8.68
C ALA A 52 14.54 -17.81 7.73
N LYS A 53 15.11 -17.49 6.56
CA LYS A 53 15.61 -18.49 5.60
C LYS A 53 16.69 -19.38 6.21
N LEU A 54 17.66 -18.78 6.90
CA LEU A 54 18.75 -19.51 7.55
C LEU A 54 18.22 -20.47 8.62
N SER A 55 17.22 -20.05 9.41
CA SER A 55 16.58 -20.91 10.42
C SER A 55 15.85 -22.14 9.83
N MET A 56 15.56 -22.14 8.52
CA MET A 56 14.90 -23.22 7.82
C MET A 56 15.86 -24.14 7.03
N LEU A 57 17.17 -23.85 6.98
CA LEU A 57 18.13 -24.59 6.15
C LEU A 57 18.19 -26.10 6.47
N PHE A 58 18.09 -26.45 7.75
CA PHE A 58 18.17 -27.82 8.23
C PHE A 58 16.81 -28.48 8.47
N GLN A 59 15.71 -27.79 8.11
CA GLN A 59 14.36 -28.33 8.25
C GLN A 59 13.99 -29.14 7.01
N LYS A 60 13.07 -30.11 7.17
CA LYS A 60 12.48 -30.84 6.04
C LYS A 60 11.93 -29.85 5.02
N LYS A 61 12.23 -30.06 3.73
CA LYS A 61 11.80 -29.18 2.64
C LYS A 61 10.28 -28.99 2.68
N GLN A 62 9.86 -27.79 3.08
CA GLN A 62 8.46 -27.39 3.12
C GLN A 62 7.95 -26.99 1.74
N HIS A 63 6.63 -26.93 1.58
CA HIS A 63 6.01 -26.39 0.37
C HIS A 63 6.42 -24.91 0.16
N PRO A 64 6.70 -24.45 -1.08
CA PRO A 64 7.14 -23.09 -1.33
C PRO A 64 6.22 -21.99 -0.76
N LEU A 65 4.89 -22.20 -0.80
CA LEU A 65 3.92 -21.27 -0.20
C LEU A 65 4.10 -21.13 1.31
N ILE A 66 4.30 -22.24 2.02
CA ILE A 66 4.53 -22.25 3.47
C ILE A 66 5.86 -21.58 3.80
N GLN A 67 6.90 -21.84 3.00
CA GLN A 67 8.19 -21.19 3.19
C GLN A 67 8.10 -19.67 3.02
N ARG A 68 7.43 -19.18 1.96
CA ARG A 68 7.23 -17.73 1.76
C ARG A 68 6.41 -17.11 2.88
N ALA A 69 5.29 -17.75 3.26
CA ALA A 69 4.45 -17.30 4.37
C ALA A 69 5.20 -17.22 5.70
N THR A 70 6.07 -18.20 5.97
CA THR A 70 6.90 -18.22 7.18
C THR A 70 7.93 -17.08 7.19
N MET A 71 8.58 -16.83 6.05
CA MET A 71 9.52 -15.70 5.91
C MET A 71 8.82 -14.36 6.09
N LEU A 72 7.67 -14.16 5.43
CA LEU A 72 6.88 -12.94 5.58
C LEU A 72 6.39 -12.75 7.03
N THR A 73 5.92 -13.82 7.67
CA THR A 73 5.48 -13.78 9.07
C THR A 73 6.61 -13.42 10.03
N ALA A 74 7.84 -13.87 9.73
CA ALA A 74 9.02 -13.47 10.49
C ALA A 74 9.31 -11.97 10.32
N VAL A 75 9.12 -11.40 9.13
CA VAL A 75 9.19 -9.94 8.92
C VAL A 75 8.10 -9.24 9.73
N LEU A 76 6.83 -9.53 9.46
CA LEU A 76 5.68 -8.87 10.12
C LEU A 76 5.76 -8.93 11.65
N GLY A 77 6.14 -10.08 12.21
CA GLY A 77 6.14 -10.32 13.64
C GLY A 77 7.41 -9.92 14.41
N LYS A 78 8.52 -9.62 13.73
CA LYS A 78 9.81 -9.28 14.37
C LYS A 78 10.36 -7.89 14.02
N ARG A 79 9.77 -7.20 13.03
CA ARG A 79 10.11 -5.81 12.75
C ARG A 79 9.91 -4.94 13.99
N LYS A 80 10.76 -3.92 14.15
CA LYS A 80 10.66 -2.95 15.22
C LYS A 80 9.33 -2.19 15.09
N ALA A 81 8.49 -2.30 16.12
CA ALA A 81 7.33 -1.44 16.27
C ALA A 81 7.82 -0.02 16.56
N ALA A 82 7.23 0.96 15.87
CA ALA A 82 7.48 2.36 16.12
C ALA A 82 6.15 3.11 15.98
N ILE A 83 5.97 4.10 16.85
CA ILE A 83 4.87 5.05 16.80
C ILE A 83 5.51 6.42 16.96
N TYR A 84 5.36 7.25 15.95
CA TYR A 84 5.96 8.57 15.97
C TYR A 84 5.07 9.57 16.72
N PRO A 85 5.64 10.68 17.23
CA PRO A 85 4.87 11.66 17.97
C PRO A 85 3.63 12.12 17.21
N LYS A 86 2.50 12.25 17.92
CA LYS A 86 1.22 12.78 17.42
C LYS A 86 0.46 11.90 16.41
N GLU A 87 0.97 10.73 16.03
CA GLU A 87 0.27 9.84 15.08
C GLU A 87 -1.06 9.32 15.65
N THR A 88 -2.12 9.35 14.87
CA THR A 88 -3.41 8.72 15.24
C THR A 88 -3.66 7.40 14.53
N ILE A 89 -2.80 7.08 13.55
CA ILE A 89 -2.72 5.81 12.81
C ILE A 89 -1.28 5.30 12.93
N ALA A 90 -1.09 4.08 13.45
CA ALA A 90 0.20 3.48 13.73
C ALA A 90 0.59 2.38 12.72
N GLY A 91 1.88 2.08 12.69
CA GLY A 91 2.48 1.08 11.80
C GLY A 91 3.30 1.76 10.70
N ASN A 92 4.49 1.25 10.44
CA ASN A 92 5.41 1.84 9.47
C ASN A 92 5.77 0.83 8.40
N MET A 93 6.05 1.34 7.21
CA MET A 93 6.49 0.54 6.06
C MET A 93 7.94 0.07 6.20
N SER A 94 8.74 0.81 6.96
CA SER A 94 10.15 0.51 7.21
C SER A 94 10.56 0.78 8.66
N SER A 95 11.81 0.47 9.00
CA SER A 95 12.39 0.82 10.31
C SER A 95 12.81 2.30 10.42
N LYS A 96 12.66 3.08 9.36
CA LYS A 96 12.97 4.52 9.28
C LYS A 96 11.70 5.29 8.92
N ARG A 97 11.68 6.59 9.16
CA ARG A 97 10.49 7.41 8.94
C ARG A 97 10.11 7.50 7.46
N ILE A 98 11.10 7.68 6.56
CA ILE A 98 10.90 7.60 5.11
C ILE A 98 12.00 6.73 4.51
N ALA A 99 11.66 5.52 4.07
CA ALA A 99 12.63 4.65 3.40
C ALA A 99 11.96 3.62 2.50
N ALA A 100 12.69 3.22 1.46
CA ALA A 100 12.31 2.14 0.56
C ALA A 100 12.71 0.79 1.14
N ASN A 101 11.92 -0.26 0.92
CA ASN A 101 12.33 -1.60 1.33
C ASN A 101 13.25 -2.24 0.28
N TYR A 102 14.13 -3.11 0.76
CA TYR A 102 14.97 -3.93 -0.12
C TYR A 102 14.35 -5.33 -0.26
N TYR A 103 14.04 -5.72 -1.50
CA TYR A 103 13.44 -7.00 -1.90
C TYR A 103 14.49 -7.88 -2.57
N PRO A 104 15.22 -8.72 -1.80
CA PRO A 104 16.25 -9.59 -2.36
C PRO A 104 15.71 -10.63 -3.36
N GLU A 105 14.44 -11.01 -3.21
CA GLU A 105 13.70 -11.89 -4.13
C GLU A 105 13.23 -11.20 -5.42
N GLY A 106 13.17 -9.86 -5.42
CA GLY A 106 12.72 -9.03 -6.52
C GLY A 106 13.87 -8.34 -7.27
N GLY A 107 13.59 -7.13 -7.74
CA GLY A 107 14.51 -6.30 -8.54
C GLY A 107 15.38 -5.32 -7.74
N SER A 108 15.33 -5.31 -6.41
CA SER A 108 16.02 -4.29 -5.60
C SER A 108 17.54 -4.28 -5.74
N SER A 109 18.16 -5.36 -6.23
CA SER A 109 19.61 -5.41 -6.48
C SER A 109 20.10 -4.36 -7.48
N HIS A 110 19.22 -3.79 -8.32
CA HIS A 110 19.58 -2.71 -9.24
C HIS A 110 20.09 -1.46 -8.53
N ILE A 111 19.69 -1.20 -7.27
CA ILE A 111 20.20 -0.05 -6.50
C ILE A 111 21.72 -0.06 -6.28
N LEU A 112 22.35 -1.25 -6.37
CA LEU A 112 23.78 -1.40 -6.12
C LEU A 112 24.62 -0.64 -7.15
N GLU A 113 24.08 -0.36 -8.34
CA GLU A 113 24.75 0.46 -9.35
C GLU A 113 24.99 1.90 -8.87
N ASP A 114 24.18 2.38 -7.91
CA ASP A 114 24.26 3.73 -7.38
C ASP A 114 24.91 3.81 -5.99
N LEU A 115 25.41 2.71 -5.43
CA LEU A 115 25.80 2.64 -4.00
C LEU A 115 26.75 3.77 -3.55
N PHE A 116 27.65 4.20 -4.44
CA PHE A 116 28.64 5.25 -4.19
C PHE A 116 28.20 6.66 -4.65
N CYS A 117 26.99 6.78 -5.20
CA CYS A 117 26.42 8.05 -5.66
C CYS A 117 24.94 8.22 -5.27
N LEU A 118 24.45 7.49 -4.27
CA LEU A 118 23.07 7.58 -3.76
C LEU A 118 22.67 9.01 -3.37
N GLU A 119 23.62 9.80 -2.88
CA GLU A 119 23.44 11.18 -2.48
C GLU A 119 23.37 12.17 -3.67
N LYS A 120 23.80 11.73 -4.86
CA LYS A 120 23.82 12.53 -6.11
C LYS A 120 22.58 12.26 -7.00
N ARG A 121 21.64 11.44 -6.53
CA ARG A 121 20.37 11.20 -7.22
C ARG A 121 19.48 12.44 -7.19
N SER A 122 18.47 12.47 -8.06
CA SER A 122 17.45 13.52 -8.06
C SER A 122 16.73 13.61 -6.71
N VAL A 123 16.44 12.46 -6.11
CA VAL A 123 16.06 12.34 -4.70
C VAL A 123 17.15 11.58 -3.94
N PRO A 124 17.98 12.27 -3.14
CA PRO A 124 19.07 11.65 -2.42
C PRO A 124 18.60 10.57 -1.44
N LEU A 125 19.24 9.40 -1.47
CA LEU A 125 19.10 8.39 -0.42
C LEU A 125 20.30 8.45 0.54
N LYS A 126 20.03 8.63 1.84
CA LYS A 126 21.08 8.67 2.86
C LYS A 126 21.29 7.31 3.50
N LEU A 127 22.51 6.79 3.40
CA LEU A 127 22.98 5.60 4.11
C LEU A 127 24.33 5.86 4.76
N SER A 128 24.54 5.37 5.98
CA SER A 128 25.85 5.36 6.60
C SER A 128 26.80 4.38 5.91
N SER A 129 28.11 4.52 6.10
CA SER A 129 29.11 3.59 5.56
C SER A 129 28.85 2.14 6.00
N PHE A 130 28.40 1.92 7.24
CA PHE A 130 28.04 0.61 7.75
C PHE A 130 26.79 0.02 7.07
N GLU A 131 25.81 0.87 6.76
CA GLU A 131 24.62 0.44 6.03
C GLU A 131 24.93 0.11 4.57
N LYS A 132 25.82 0.87 3.91
CA LYS A 132 26.29 0.55 2.56
C LYS A 132 26.99 -0.82 2.52
N LEU A 133 27.87 -1.09 3.49
CA LEU A 133 28.53 -2.40 3.61
C LEU A 133 27.52 -3.52 3.92
N SER A 134 26.56 -3.26 4.82
CA SER A 134 25.49 -4.21 5.11
C SER A 134 24.65 -4.54 3.88
N LEU A 135 24.31 -3.54 3.06
CA LEU A 135 23.55 -3.71 1.83
C LEU A 135 24.31 -4.60 0.83
N LEU A 136 25.62 -4.39 0.66
CA LEU A 136 26.48 -5.26 -0.16
C LEU A 136 26.48 -6.71 0.36
N GLY A 137 26.65 -6.89 1.67
CA GLY A 137 26.64 -8.22 2.30
C GLY A 137 25.32 -8.96 2.09
N ILE A 138 24.19 -8.27 2.31
CA ILE A 138 22.84 -8.81 2.06
C ILE A 138 22.71 -9.21 0.59
N ALA A 139 23.03 -8.29 -0.33
CA ALA A 139 22.92 -8.55 -1.77
C ALA A 139 23.74 -9.77 -2.21
N GLY A 140 24.97 -9.92 -1.71
CA GLY A 140 25.81 -11.09 -1.99
C GLY A 140 25.20 -12.39 -1.46
N LEU A 141 24.75 -12.40 -0.21
CA LEU A 141 24.15 -13.59 0.43
C LEU A 141 22.82 -14.00 -0.20
N THR A 142 22.07 -13.06 -0.77
CA THR A 142 20.76 -13.31 -1.37
C THR A 142 20.78 -13.26 -2.90
N ALA A 143 21.94 -13.21 -3.56
CA ALA A 143 22.02 -13.04 -5.01
C ALA A 143 21.20 -14.09 -5.78
N THR A 144 21.25 -15.35 -5.33
CA THR A 144 20.52 -16.47 -5.94
C THR A 144 19.02 -16.47 -5.65
N TRP A 145 18.51 -15.51 -4.87
CA TRP A 145 17.08 -15.44 -4.53
C TRP A 145 16.29 -14.69 -5.60
N SER A 146 16.90 -13.67 -6.21
CA SER A 146 16.28 -12.79 -7.19
C SER A 146 15.65 -13.56 -8.35
N THR A 147 14.37 -13.28 -8.59
CA THR A 147 13.61 -13.85 -9.71
C THR A 147 14.19 -13.38 -11.04
N GLY A 148 14.61 -12.11 -11.13
CA GLY A 148 15.29 -11.58 -12.31
C GLY A 148 16.59 -12.33 -12.62
N LEU A 149 17.44 -12.57 -11.62
CA LEU A 149 18.69 -13.32 -11.85
C LEU A 149 18.43 -14.76 -12.31
N LYS A 150 17.42 -15.43 -11.76
CA LYS A 150 17.02 -16.78 -12.21
C LYS A 150 16.47 -16.77 -13.64
N ALA A 151 15.66 -15.77 -13.99
CA ALA A 151 15.05 -15.66 -15.31
C ALA A 151 16.10 -15.35 -16.40
N PHE A 152 17.08 -14.51 -16.07
CA PHE A 152 18.06 -13.99 -17.03
C PHE A 152 19.49 -14.52 -16.85
N GLY A 153 19.72 -15.54 -16.01
CA GLY A 153 21.07 -16.01 -15.64
C GLY A 153 21.90 -16.69 -16.74
N SER A 154 21.35 -16.93 -17.93
CA SER A 154 22.11 -17.48 -19.08
C SER A 154 22.75 -16.35 -19.91
N ILE A 155 23.94 -16.58 -20.48
CA ILE A 155 24.67 -15.58 -21.28
C ILE A 155 23.82 -14.91 -22.37
N SER A 156 22.98 -15.67 -23.08
CA SER A 156 22.09 -15.13 -24.12
C SER A 156 21.02 -14.20 -23.54
N ARG A 157 20.48 -14.53 -22.36
CA ARG A 157 19.47 -13.72 -21.66
C ARG A 157 20.07 -12.54 -20.91
N ILE A 158 21.32 -12.63 -20.45
CA ILE A 158 22.07 -11.49 -19.90
C ILE A 158 22.25 -10.42 -20.97
N ARG A 159 22.61 -10.80 -22.20
CA ARG A 159 22.72 -9.86 -23.32
C ARG A 159 21.38 -9.19 -23.63
N PHE A 160 20.28 -9.95 -23.60
CA PHE A 160 18.93 -9.41 -23.76
C PHE A 160 18.57 -8.43 -22.63
N LEU A 161 18.80 -8.81 -21.37
CA LEU A 161 18.58 -7.96 -20.21
C LEU A 161 19.36 -6.64 -20.35
N TRP A 162 20.65 -6.70 -20.68
CA TRP A 162 21.48 -5.51 -20.85
C TRP A 162 21.06 -4.60 -22.00
N THR A 163 20.77 -5.18 -23.17
CA THR A 163 20.53 -4.39 -24.40
C THR A 163 19.09 -3.93 -24.56
N LYS A 164 18.12 -4.64 -23.98
CA LYS A 164 16.68 -4.38 -24.18
C LYS A 164 15.96 -3.92 -22.92
N VAL A 165 16.20 -4.57 -21.78
CA VAL A 165 15.50 -4.27 -20.51
C VAL A 165 16.16 -3.10 -19.78
N LEU A 166 17.46 -3.20 -19.52
CA LEU A 166 18.24 -2.18 -18.82
C LEU A 166 18.66 -1.01 -19.73
N GLY A 167 18.60 -1.20 -21.05
CA GLY A 167 18.86 -0.16 -22.04
C GLY A 167 17.66 0.75 -22.33
N ALA A 168 16.46 0.38 -21.85
CA ALA A 168 15.20 1.13 -21.94
C ALA A 168 14.88 1.74 -23.32
N ARG A 169 15.36 1.12 -24.41
CA ARG A 169 15.35 1.74 -25.75
C ARG A 169 14.07 1.48 -26.53
N SER A 170 13.45 0.32 -26.28
CA SER A 170 12.21 -0.12 -26.96
C SER A 170 11.09 -0.36 -25.96
N TYR A 171 11.41 -0.92 -24.79
CA TYR A 171 10.47 -1.09 -23.69
C TYR A 171 11.21 -1.16 -22.35
N ILE A 172 10.47 -0.94 -21.26
CA ILE A 172 10.91 -1.09 -19.87
C ILE A 172 10.01 -2.16 -19.24
N LEU A 173 10.61 -3.13 -18.55
CA LEU A 173 9.88 -4.13 -17.78
C LEU A 173 9.88 -3.72 -16.32
N THR A 174 8.73 -3.28 -15.84
CA THR A 174 8.47 -2.82 -14.46
C THR A 174 8.24 -4.00 -13.52
N GLU A 175 7.57 -5.05 -13.99
CA GLU A 175 7.27 -6.28 -13.23
C GLU A 175 8.50 -7.06 -12.75
N ILE A 176 9.69 -6.77 -13.28
CA ILE A 176 10.92 -7.41 -12.80
C ILE A 176 11.19 -7.12 -11.31
N ALA A 177 10.61 -6.03 -10.79
CA ALA A 177 10.67 -5.65 -9.39
C ALA A 177 9.68 -6.42 -8.51
N GLY A 178 8.47 -6.64 -9.03
CA GLY A 178 7.31 -7.29 -8.40
C GLY A 178 6.05 -6.94 -9.21
N VAL A 179 4.94 -7.63 -8.97
CA VAL A 179 3.70 -7.40 -9.74
C VAL A 179 2.91 -6.26 -9.12
N SER A 180 2.57 -6.39 -7.83
CA SER A 180 1.72 -5.47 -7.09
C SER A 180 0.50 -5.00 -7.93
N HIS A 181 0.27 -3.71 -8.14
CA HIS A 181 -0.76 -3.15 -9.04
C HIS A 181 -2.15 -3.76 -8.86
N GLN A 182 -2.71 -3.58 -7.66
CA GLN A 182 -4.03 -4.09 -7.31
C GLN A 182 -4.72 -3.23 -6.26
N ILE A 183 -6.03 -3.44 -6.12
CA ILE A 183 -6.83 -2.92 -5.01
C ILE A 183 -7.29 -4.13 -4.18
N PRO A 184 -6.72 -4.33 -2.98
CA PRO A 184 -7.17 -5.34 -2.04
C PRO A 184 -8.63 -5.18 -1.62
N ASP A 185 -9.22 -6.26 -1.13
CA ASP A 185 -10.57 -6.24 -0.56
C ASP A 185 -10.56 -5.63 0.87
N TYR A 186 -10.40 -4.31 0.93
CA TYR A 186 -10.44 -3.58 2.21
C TYR A 186 -11.82 -3.60 2.86
N ASP A 187 -12.89 -3.77 2.07
CA ASP A 187 -14.26 -3.90 2.58
C ASP A 187 -14.38 -5.11 3.49
N LEU A 188 -13.92 -6.27 3.03
CA LEU A 188 -13.87 -7.50 3.82
C LEU A 188 -13.07 -7.32 5.11
N VAL A 189 -11.91 -6.66 5.04
CA VAL A 189 -11.07 -6.41 6.21
C VAL A 189 -11.79 -5.52 7.23
N VAL A 190 -12.41 -4.43 6.78
CA VAL A 190 -13.08 -3.46 7.64
C VAL A 190 -14.32 -4.05 8.29
N HIS A 191 -15.17 -4.75 7.52
CA HIS A 191 -16.49 -5.18 8.00
C HIS A 191 -16.54 -6.62 8.53
N ARG A 192 -15.56 -7.47 8.20
CA ARG A 192 -15.51 -8.87 8.67
C ARG A 192 -14.27 -9.20 9.49
N GLY A 193 -13.18 -8.46 9.29
CA GLY A 193 -11.89 -8.71 9.93
C GLY A 193 -11.17 -9.94 9.38
N LEU A 194 -9.86 -9.98 9.57
CA LEU A 194 -9.01 -11.10 9.12
C LEU A 194 -9.29 -12.41 9.87
N GLY A 195 -9.88 -12.33 11.06
CA GLY A 195 -10.33 -13.49 11.82
C GLY A 195 -11.33 -14.35 11.05
N PHE A 196 -12.16 -13.71 10.21
CA PHE A 196 -13.09 -14.38 9.31
C PHE A 196 -12.36 -15.29 8.30
N LEU A 197 -11.39 -14.75 7.56
CA LEU A 197 -10.59 -15.51 6.58
C LEU A 197 -9.80 -16.66 7.24
N ASN A 198 -9.25 -16.43 8.43
CA ASN A 198 -8.56 -17.49 9.17
C ASN A 198 -9.51 -18.63 9.58
N ALA A 199 -10.76 -18.31 9.94
CA ALA A 199 -11.77 -19.31 10.28
C ALA A 199 -12.20 -20.12 9.05
N GLU A 200 -12.38 -19.48 7.90
CA GLU A 200 -12.69 -20.15 6.62
C GLU A 200 -11.56 -21.10 6.21
N ALA A 201 -10.32 -20.61 6.17
CA ALA A 201 -9.16 -21.42 5.84
C ALA A 201 -8.99 -22.61 6.81
N LYS A 202 -9.27 -22.41 8.11
CA LYS A 202 -9.26 -23.50 9.10
C LYS A 202 -10.34 -24.53 8.79
N ASN A 203 -11.57 -24.12 8.49
CA ASN A 203 -12.67 -25.02 8.18
C ASN A 203 -12.35 -25.88 6.94
N ILE A 204 -11.88 -25.26 5.86
CA ILE A 204 -11.48 -25.95 4.62
C ILE A 204 -10.39 -26.98 4.91
N LEU A 205 -9.36 -26.61 5.67
CA LEU A 205 -8.28 -27.54 6.05
C LEU A 205 -8.75 -28.71 6.91
N THR A 206 -9.70 -28.47 7.84
CA THR A 206 -10.27 -29.49 8.71
C THR A 206 -11.16 -30.46 7.94
N ARG A 207 -12.00 -29.96 7.04
CA ARG A 207 -12.84 -30.80 6.17
C ARG A 207 -12.01 -31.56 5.14
N GLY A 208 -10.90 -30.97 4.70
CA GLY A 208 -10.08 -31.52 3.64
C GLY A 208 -10.74 -31.44 2.26
N LEU A 209 -11.74 -30.56 2.09
CA LEU A 209 -12.52 -30.40 0.87
C LEU A 209 -12.48 -28.96 0.35
N THR A 210 -12.47 -28.77 -0.98
CA THR A 210 -12.69 -27.48 -1.63
C THR A 210 -14.13 -27.00 -1.41
N PRO A 211 -14.47 -25.72 -1.68
CA PRO A 211 -15.84 -25.23 -1.65
C PRO A 211 -16.80 -26.05 -2.55
N GLU A 212 -16.29 -26.61 -3.64
CA GLU A 212 -17.03 -27.46 -4.58
C GLU A 212 -17.14 -28.93 -4.12
N GLY A 213 -16.54 -29.29 -2.98
CA GLY A 213 -16.64 -30.63 -2.38
C GLY A 213 -15.56 -31.63 -2.82
N ASN A 214 -14.55 -31.20 -3.56
CA ASN A 214 -13.44 -32.07 -3.99
C ASN A 214 -12.37 -32.19 -2.90
N ALA A 215 -11.66 -33.33 -2.82
CA ALA A 215 -10.54 -33.48 -1.89
C ALA A 215 -9.42 -32.47 -2.18
N LEU A 216 -8.88 -31.85 -1.13
CA LEU A 216 -7.76 -30.91 -1.26
C LEU A 216 -6.49 -31.63 -1.70
N ASP A 217 -5.88 -31.14 -2.77
CA ASP A 217 -4.53 -31.55 -3.14
C ASP A 217 -3.46 -30.91 -2.22
N LYS A 218 -2.19 -31.22 -2.48
CA LYS A 218 -1.06 -30.73 -1.69
C LYS A 218 -0.88 -29.22 -1.78
N ASP A 219 -1.13 -28.63 -2.95
CA ASP A 219 -0.90 -27.23 -3.23
C ASP A 219 -2.00 -26.38 -2.61
N GLN A 220 -3.27 -26.80 -2.76
CA GLN A 220 -4.42 -26.21 -2.12
C GLN A 220 -4.32 -26.27 -0.58
N ARG A 221 -3.89 -27.42 -0.02
CA ARG A 221 -3.64 -27.53 1.42
C ARG A 221 -2.56 -26.55 1.87
N ALA A 222 -1.45 -26.45 1.12
CA ALA A 222 -0.38 -25.51 1.43
C ALA A 222 -0.83 -24.05 1.30
N PHE A 223 -1.71 -23.73 0.34
CA PHE A 223 -2.30 -22.41 0.15
C PHE A 223 -3.11 -21.98 1.38
N TYR A 224 -4.10 -22.77 1.81
CA TYR A 224 -4.89 -22.43 3.01
C TYR A 224 -4.04 -22.40 4.29
N GLN A 225 -3.01 -23.25 4.39
CA GLN A 225 -2.05 -23.17 5.49
C GLN A 225 -1.25 -21.86 5.46
N SER A 226 -0.76 -21.45 4.28
CA SER A 226 -0.02 -20.19 4.12
C SER A 226 -0.86 -18.97 4.48
N ILE A 227 -2.15 -18.93 4.11
CA ILE A 227 -3.08 -17.86 4.53
C ILE A 227 -3.05 -17.73 6.05
N ARG A 228 -3.30 -18.82 6.78
CA ARG A 228 -3.36 -18.78 8.25
C ARG A 228 -2.03 -18.34 8.89
N ILE A 229 -0.90 -18.74 8.32
CA ILE A 229 0.43 -18.33 8.78
C ILE A 229 0.58 -16.81 8.61
N VAL A 230 0.31 -16.26 7.42
CA VAL A 230 0.42 -14.82 7.13
C VAL A 230 -0.53 -14.01 8.01
N LEU A 231 -1.80 -14.43 8.14
CA LEU A 231 -2.76 -13.75 9.01
C LEU A 231 -2.31 -13.74 10.48
N GLY A 232 -1.67 -14.80 10.95
CA GLY A 232 -1.02 -14.83 12.26
C GLY A 232 0.13 -13.81 12.39
N GLY A 233 0.91 -13.62 11.32
CA GLY A 233 1.92 -12.58 11.23
C GLY A 233 1.36 -11.16 11.32
N ILE A 234 0.28 -10.88 10.59
CA ILE A 234 -0.40 -9.57 10.64
C ILE A 234 -0.96 -9.30 12.05
N ARG A 235 -1.59 -10.30 12.67
CA ARG A 235 -2.08 -10.19 14.06
C ARG A 235 -0.95 -9.89 15.04
N LYS A 236 0.21 -10.52 14.85
CA LYS A 236 1.39 -10.27 15.70
C LYS A 236 1.99 -8.88 15.47
N MET A 237 1.98 -8.38 14.24
CA MET A 237 2.38 -7.00 13.94
C MET A 237 1.49 -5.99 14.67
N ALA A 238 0.17 -6.18 14.63
CA ALA A 238 -0.78 -5.33 15.36
C ALA A 238 -0.55 -5.38 16.88
N ALA A 239 -0.39 -6.57 17.45
CA ALA A 239 -0.10 -6.74 18.88
C ALA A 239 1.26 -6.15 19.31
N ASN A 240 2.27 -6.15 18.44
CA ASN A 240 3.54 -5.47 18.72
C ASN A 240 3.36 -3.95 18.80
N LEU A 241 2.59 -3.36 17.89
CA LEU A 241 2.28 -1.93 17.89
C LEU A 241 1.41 -1.55 19.09
N GLU A 242 0.44 -2.40 19.48
CA GLU A 242 -0.36 -2.21 20.69
C GLU A 242 0.53 -2.08 21.93
N ARG A 243 1.48 -3.01 22.10
CA ARG A 243 2.44 -2.97 23.22
C ARG A 243 3.31 -1.71 23.22
N GLU A 244 3.76 -1.28 22.04
CA GLU A 244 4.51 -0.03 21.89
C GLU A 244 3.66 1.19 22.29
N ALA A 245 2.40 1.24 21.86
CA ALA A 245 1.47 2.32 22.21
C ALA A 245 1.24 2.39 23.73
N LEU A 246 1.06 1.23 24.38
CA LEU A 246 0.90 1.14 25.84
C LEU A 246 2.18 1.61 26.57
N ALA A 247 3.36 1.16 26.13
CA ALA A 247 4.63 1.55 26.73
C ALA A 247 4.87 3.07 26.61
N LEU A 248 4.57 3.67 25.45
CA LEU A 248 4.66 5.12 25.27
C LEU A 248 3.66 5.87 26.15
N ALA A 249 2.46 5.32 26.37
CA ALA A 249 1.42 5.94 27.20
C ALA A 249 1.80 6.04 28.69
N GLU A 250 2.71 5.19 29.19
CA GLU A 250 3.17 5.21 30.58
C GLU A 250 3.94 6.49 30.93
N THR A 251 4.69 7.03 29.96
CA THR A 251 5.55 8.22 30.13
C THR A 251 5.02 9.47 29.42
N ALA A 252 3.85 9.36 28.78
CA ALA A 252 3.24 10.43 28.02
C ALA A 252 2.60 11.51 28.91
N ARG A 253 2.59 12.75 28.39
CA ARG A 253 1.77 13.85 28.95
C ARG A 253 0.27 13.48 28.86
N PRO A 254 -0.60 14.02 29.74
CA PRO A 254 -2.01 13.62 29.80
C PRO A 254 -2.74 13.62 28.44
N ASP A 255 -2.61 14.70 27.66
CA ASP A 255 -3.28 14.82 26.36
C ASP A 255 -2.79 13.79 25.33
N ASP A 256 -1.51 13.42 25.39
CA ASP A 256 -0.91 12.44 24.49
C ASP A 256 -1.17 11.00 24.94
N LYS A 257 -1.36 10.81 26.25
CA LYS A 257 -1.68 9.53 26.87
C LYS A 257 -3.01 8.97 26.37
N GLU A 258 -4.08 9.78 26.35
CA GLU A 258 -5.38 9.29 25.87
C GLU A 258 -5.36 8.93 24.38
N ARG A 259 -4.64 9.71 23.56
CA ARG A 259 -4.39 9.37 22.15
C ARG A 259 -3.73 8.00 22.02
N LEU A 260 -2.65 7.75 22.76
CA LEU A 260 -1.91 6.48 22.72
C LEU A 260 -2.75 5.30 23.25
N LEU A 261 -3.56 5.51 24.30
CA LEU A 261 -4.47 4.49 24.81
C LEU A 261 -5.58 4.18 23.79
N SER A 262 -6.14 5.18 23.10
CA SER A 262 -7.09 4.96 22.01
C SER A 262 -6.49 4.19 20.85
N LEU A 263 -5.25 4.51 20.50
CA LEU A 263 -4.49 3.80 19.48
C LEU A 263 -4.21 2.35 19.88
N ALA A 264 -3.80 2.10 21.12
CA ALA A 264 -3.62 0.75 21.65
C ALA A 264 -4.93 -0.07 21.59
N ARG A 265 -6.06 0.51 22.00
CA ARG A 265 -7.39 -0.15 21.90
C ARG A 265 -7.74 -0.51 20.47
N SER A 266 -7.42 0.36 19.51
CA SER A 266 -7.64 0.09 18.08
C SER A 266 -6.74 -1.07 17.60
N LEU A 267 -5.44 -1.01 17.90
CA LEU A 267 -4.44 -2.01 17.49
C LEU A 267 -4.67 -3.40 18.11
N GLY A 268 -5.21 -3.47 19.33
CA GLY A 268 -5.61 -4.72 19.96
C GLY A 268 -6.87 -5.36 19.35
N HIS A 269 -7.62 -4.61 18.55
CA HIS A 269 -8.89 -5.06 17.94
C HIS A 269 -8.76 -5.32 16.44
N VAL A 270 -8.31 -4.33 15.66
CA VAL A 270 -8.14 -4.42 14.20
C VAL A 270 -6.70 -4.81 13.82
N PRO A 271 -6.49 -5.53 12.70
CA PRO A 271 -7.46 -5.91 11.67
C PRO A 271 -8.07 -7.30 11.92
N TRP A 272 -7.91 -7.89 13.12
CA TRP A 272 -8.40 -9.25 13.37
C TRP A 272 -9.93 -9.31 13.45
N HIS A 273 -10.54 -8.28 14.04
CA HIS A 273 -11.97 -8.14 14.19
C HIS A 273 -12.53 -7.01 13.29
N PRO A 274 -13.85 -6.99 13.00
CA PRO A 274 -14.51 -5.89 12.31
C PRO A 274 -14.29 -4.56 13.02
N ALA A 275 -14.03 -3.49 12.27
CA ALA A 275 -13.87 -2.15 12.79
C ALA A 275 -15.17 -1.61 13.39
N ARG A 276 -15.06 -0.83 14.46
CA ARG A 276 -16.21 -0.28 15.21
C ARG A 276 -16.36 1.23 15.05
N THR A 277 -15.26 1.90 14.68
CA THR A 277 -15.11 3.36 14.53
C THR A 277 -14.33 3.66 13.25
N LEU A 278 -14.39 4.91 12.78
CA LEU A 278 -13.62 5.38 11.64
C LEU A 278 -12.10 5.20 11.85
N GLN A 279 -11.61 5.44 13.07
CA GLN A 279 -10.20 5.22 13.42
C GLN A 279 -9.80 3.76 13.24
N GLU A 280 -10.62 2.83 13.71
CA GLU A 280 -10.37 1.40 13.54
C GLU A 280 -10.41 0.98 12.07
N GLY A 281 -11.33 1.54 11.28
CA GLY A 281 -11.40 1.27 9.84
C GLY A 281 -10.13 1.71 9.10
N LEU A 282 -9.68 2.95 9.32
CA LEU A 282 -8.44 3.47 8.74
C LEU A 282 -7.20 2.69 9.21
N GLN A 283 -7.15 2.35 10.51
CA GLN A 283 -6.06 1.56 11.08
C GLN A 283 -6.02 0.13 10.51
N ALA A 284 -7.18 -0.50 10.28
CA ALA A 284 -7.29 -1.82 9.66
C ALA A 284 -6.77 -1.81 8.21
N CYS A 285 -7.24 -0.84 7.41
CA CYS A 285 -6.77 -0.64 6.05
C CYS A 285 -5.26 -0.44 6.01
N TRP A 286 -4.72 0.41 6.87
CA TRP A 286 -3.28 0.69 6.91
C TRP A 286 -2.44 -0.54 7.29
N LEU A 287 -2.84 -1.32 8.29
CA LEU A 287 -2.07 -2.52 8.70
C LEU A 287 -2.04 -3.59 7.60
N VAL A 288 -3.16 -3.81 6.90
CA VAL A 288 -3.20 -4.72 5.75
C VAL A 288 -2.38 -4.16 4.60
N HIS A 289 -2.48 -2.86 4.34
CA HIS A 289 -1.68 -2.20 3.30
C HIS A 289 -0.17 -2.33 3.56
N VAL A 290 0.28 -2.17 4.82
CA VAL A 290 1.66 -2.44 5.24
C VAL A 290 2.04 -3.90 5.02
N ALA A 291 1.16 -4.84 5.39
CA ALA A 291 1.46 -6.26 5.23
C ALA A 291 1.65 -6.66 3.76
N MET A 292 0.80 -6.15 2.87
CA MET A 292 0.86 -6.42 1.43
C MET A 292 2.08 -5.76 0.77
N ASN A 293 2.39 -4.50 1.11
CA ASN A 293 3.61 -3.86 0.65
C ASN A 293 4.87 -4.54 1.19
N LEU A 294 4.83 -5.33 2.28
CA LEU A 294 5.99 -6.09 2.72
C LEU A 294 6.10 -7.46 2.05
N GLU A 295 5.01 -7.97 1.49
CA GLU A 295 4.96 -9.23 0.75
C GLU A 295 5.48 -9.10 -0.67
N ASP A 296 5.02 -8.06 -1.38
CA ASP A 296 5.38 -7.75 -2.77
C ASP A 296 5.93 -6.32 -2.89
N TYR A 297 6.50 -5.99 -4.04
CA TYR A 297 7.15 -4.70 -4.30
C TYR A 297 6.18 -3.51 -4.14
N GLU A 298 6.63 -2.45 -3.46
CA GLU A 298 5.80 -1.29 -3.08
C GLU A 298 5.45 -0.32 -4.23
N GLN A 299 4.75 -0.79 -5.26
CA GLN A 299 4.28 0.03 -6.39
C GLN A 299 2.85 -0.29 -6.77
N GLY A 300 2.01 0.72 -6.95
CA GLY A 300 0.66 0.57 -7.48
C GLY A 300 -0.32 -0.17 -6.56
N LEU A 301 0.03 -0.45 -5.29
CA LEU A 301 -0.94 -0.97 -4.34
C LEU A 301 -1.85 0.19 -3.92
N SER A 302 -3.14 0.10 -4.23
CA SER A 302 -4.08 1.20 -4.04
C SER A 302 -5.16 0.86 -3.02
N PHE A 303 -5.62 1.86 -2.29
CA PHE A 303 -6.67 1.74 -1.27
C PHE A 303 -8.08 1.61 -1.87
N GLY A 304 -8.29 2.07 -3.11
CA GLY A 304 -9.60 2.01 -3.75
C GLY A 304 -10.63 2.92 -3.10
N ARG A 305 -11.88 2.47 -3.02
CA ARG A 305 -13.07 3.28 -2.66
C ARG A 305 -13.26 3.44 -1.15
N LEU A 306 -12.27 4.01 -0.47
CA LEU A 306 -12.31 4.17 0.99
C LEU A 306 -13.47 5.04 1.47
N ASP A 307 -13.90 6.01 0.68
CA ASP A 307 -15.06 6.85 1.00
C ASP A 307 -16.37 6.07 1.07
N GLN A 308 -16.47 4.93 0.39
CA GLN A 308 -17.63 4.03 0.47
C GLN A 308 -17.45 3.02 1.60
N ILE A 309 -16.28 2.39 1.69
CA ILE A 309 -15.98 1.34 2.68
C ILE A 309 -16.11 1.88 4.12
N LEU A 310 -15.63 3.11 4.36
CA LEU A 310 -15.56 3.72 5.68
C LEU A 310 -16.79 4.56 6.03
N TYR A 311 -17.68 4.83 5.07
CA TYR A 311 -18.85 5.71 5.29
C TYR A 311 -19.75 5.24 6.44
N PRO A 312 -20.11 3.95 6.56
CA PRO A 312 -20.97 3.51 7.66
C PRO A 312 -20.34 3.72 9.05
N LEU A 313 -19.02 3.62 9.15
CA LEU A 313 -18.28 3.87 10.39
C LEU A 313 -18.24 5.36 10.73
N PHE A 314 -18.06 6.22 9.71
CA PHE A 314 -18.13 7.66 9.86
C PHE A 314 -19.51 8.13 10.31
N GLU A 315 -20.59 7.69 9.65
CA GLU A 315 -21.96 8.09 10.04
C GLU A 315 -22.28 7.68 11.46
N LYS A 316 -21.88 6.47 11.85
CA LYS A 316 -22.06 5.96 13.21
C LYS A 316 -21.29 6.80 14.24
N ASP A 317 -20.03 7.15 13.96
CA ASP A 317 -19.22 7.97 14.88
C ASP A 317 -19.75 9.40 15.02
N MET A 318 -20.27 9.98 13.94
CA MET A 318 -20.94 11.29 13.95
C MET A 318 -22.24 11.23 14.77
N ALA A 319 -23.07 10.21 14.58
CA ALA A 319 -24.34 10.05 15.28
C ALA A 319 -24.15 9.81 16.80
N GLU A 320 -23.08 9.12 17.18
CA GLU A 320 -22.74 8.86 18.58
C GLU A 320 -21.89 9.98 19.23
N GLY A 321 -21.63 11.08 18.50
CA GLY A 321 -20.87 12.22 19.01
C GLY A 321 -19.39 11.93 19.29
N ARG A 322 -18.84 10.84 18.74
CA ARG A 322 -17.42 10.48 18.88
C ARG A 322 -16.52 11.37 18.04
N LEU A 323 -17.03 11.82 16.90
CA LEU A 323 -16.32 12.68 15.96
C LEU A 323 -17.23 13.83 15.52
N ASP A 324 -16.58 14.92 15.16
CA ASP A 324 -17.13 15.96 14.29
C ASP A 324 -16.42 15.93 12.92
N LYS A 325 -16.86 16.77 11.99
CA LYS A 325 -16.28 16.80 10.64
C LYS A 325 -14.78 17.15 10.65
N GLU A 326 -14.34 18.07 11.51
CA GLU A 326 -12.95 18.53 11.52
C GLU A 326 -12.00 17.50 12.15
N SER A 327 -12.41 16.86 13.24
CA SER A 327 -11.68 15.72 13.82
C SER A 327 -11.63 14.52 12.88
N ALA A 328 -12.70 14.24 12.13
CA ALA A 328 -12.68 13.24 11.05
C ALA A 328 -11.71 13.62 9.93
N THR A 329 -11.69 14.88 9.48
CA THR A 329 -10.71 15.38 8.50
C THR A 329 -9.28 15.25 9.01
N CYS A 330 -9.00 15.58 10.27
CA CYS A 330 -7.68 15.39 10.86
C CYS A 330 -7.26 13.92 10.93
N LEU A 331 -8.18 13.02 11.28
CA LEU A 331 -7.91 11.58 11.30
C LEU A 331 -7.59 11.04 9.89
N ILE A 332 -8.35 11.46 8.87
CA ILE A 332 -8.08 11.13 7.47
C ILE A 332 -6.73 11.71 7.01
N ALA A 333 -6.42 12.95 7.39
CA ALA A 333 -5.13 13.57 7.09
C ALA A 333 -3.97 12.80 7.72
N SER A 334 -4.13 12.31 8.96
CA SER A 334 -3.13 11.46 9.61
C SER A 334 -2.91 10.16 8.84
N PHE A 335 -3.98 9.53 8.34
CA PHE A 335 -3.89 8.34 7.48
C PHE A 335 -3.17 8.64 6.15
N GLN A 336 -3.55 9.72 5.46
CA GLN A 336 -2.91 10.13 4.20
C GLN A 336 -1.41 10.44 4.38
N LEU A 337 -1.01 11.05 5.51
CA LEU A 337 0.40 11.28 5.83
C LEU A 337 1.20 9.98 6.02
N LYS A 338 0.57 8.88 6.44
CA LYS A 338 1.24 7.56 6.50
C LYS A 338 1.66 7.07 5.12
N ALA A 339 0.85 7.31 4.10
CA ALA A 339 1.16 6.95 2.72
C ALA A 339 2.46 7.61 2.20
N CYS A 340 2.87 8.74 2.79
CA CYS A 340 4.11 9.45 2.44
C CYS A 340 5.39 8.82 3.00
N GLU A 341 5.29 7.86 3.92
CA GLU A 341 6.44 7.19 4.54
C GLU A 341 7.13 6.19 3.61
N THR A 342 6.42 5.74 2.56
CA THR A 342 6.93 4.81 1.56
C THR A 342 7.50 5.56 0.36
N ILE A 343 8.62 5.07 -0.16
CA ILE A 343 9.21 5.49 -1.43
C ILE A 343 9.66 4.22 -2.19
N PRO A 344 9.71 4.24 -3.53
CA PRO A 344 10.26 3.14 -4.29
C PRO A 344 11.77 3.00 -4.09
N LEU A 345 12.26 1.77 -4.28
CA LEU A 345 13.68 1.51 -4.45
C LEU A 345 14.06 1.39 -5.93
N PHE A 346 14.22 2.54 -6.58
CA PHE A 346 14.72 2.65 -7.95
C PHE A 346 16.19 3.05 -7.99
N SER A 347 16.88 2.61 -9.05
CA SER A 347 18.19 3.13 -9.38
C SER A 347 18.09 4.45 -10.16
N ARG A 348 19.17 5.21 -10.30
CA ARG A 348 19.21 6.49 -10.99
C ARG A 348 18.72 6.39 -12.44
N ARG A 349 18.96 5.25 -13.10
CA ARG A 349 18.42 4.99 -14.44
C ARG A 349 16.90 4.87 -14.42
N MET A 350 16.35 4.14 -13.45
CA MET A 350 14.90 3.96 -13.31
C MET A 350 14.21 5.24 -12.83
N ASP A 351 14.88 6.04 -12.00
CA ASP A 351 14.40 7.36 -11.55
C ASP A 351 14.09 8.30 -12.72
N ALA A 352 14.74 8.14 -13.88
CA ALA A 352 14.46 8.96 -15.06
C ALA A 352 13.05 8.68 -15.65
N PHE A 353 12.49 7.49 -15.39
CA PHE A 353 11.17 7.08 -15.85
C PHE A 353 10.11 7.22 -14.76
N PHE A 354 10.49 6.97 -13.50
CA PHE A 354 9.60 6.96 -12.34
C PHE A 354 9.99 8.04 -11.32
N SER A 355 10.27 9.25 -11.82
CA SER A 355 10.73 10.36 -11.00
C SER A 355 9.68 10.81 -9.97
N GLY A 356 10.12 11.43 -8.88
CA GLY A 356 9.23 11.96 -7.84
C GLY A 356 8.97 10.99 -6.69
N ASN A 357 9.53 9.78 -6.71
CA ASN A 357 9.47 8.78 -5.64
C ASN A 357 8.05 8.45 -5.16
N THR A 358 7.05 8.51 -6.06
CA THR A 358 5.71 8.01 -5.78
C THR A 358 5.68 6.48 -5.81
N VAL A 359 4.84 5.91 -4.95
CA VAL A 359 4.50 4.49 -4.95
C VAL A 359 3.10 4.23 -5.52
N GLY A 360 2.36 5.27 -5.89
CA GLY A 360 1.05 5.15 -6.53
C GLY A 360 -0.02 4.55 -5.61
N GLN A 361 -0.13 5.04 -4.37
CA GLN A 361 -1.17 4.58 -3.45
C GLN A 361 -2.48 5.34 -3.73
N GLY A 362 -3.31 4.81 -4.63
CA GLY A 362 -4.54 5.46 -5.06
C GLY A 362 -5.70 5.35 -4.04
N ILE A 363 -6.37 6.47 -3.76
CA ILE A 363 -7.69 6.51 -3.12
C ILE A 363 -8.70 7.01 -4.16
N THR A 364 -9.73 6.21 -4.44
CA THR A 364 -10.80 6.55 -5.37
C THR A 364 -12.01 7.07 -4.60
N LEU A 365 -12.60 8.18 -5.04
CA LEU A 365 -13.71 8.86 -4.39
C LEU A 365 -14.89 9.05 -5.36
N GLY A 366 -16.11 9.02 -4.83
CA GLY A 366 -17.35 9.23 -5.57
C GLY A 366 -17.68 8.10 -6.55
N GLY A 367 -18.32 8.46 -7.66
CA GLY A 367 -18.76 7.52 -8.69
C GLY A 367 -20.14 6.96 -8.42
N THR A 368 -20.39 5.73 -8.90
CA THR A 368 -21.72 5.11 -8.87
C THR A 368 -21.78 3.80 -8.09
N ASP A 369 -22.99 3.41 -7.69
CA ASP A 369 -23.33 2.07 -7.16
C ASP A 369 -23.52 1.04 -8.29
N ALA A 370 -23.89 -0.19 -7.93
CA ALA A 370 -24.15 -1.27 -8.87
C ALA A 370 -25.31 -0.96 -9.83
N GLU A 371 -26.25 -0.09 -9.45
CA GLU A 371 -27.39 0.35 -10.25
C GLU A 371 -27.05 1.55 -11.17
N GLY A 372 -25.93 2.23 -10.92
CA GLY A 372 -25.48 3.41 -11.66
C GLY A 372 -25.95 4.74 -11.05
N ARG A 373 -26.37 4.75 -9.78
CA ARG A 373 -26.73 5.96 -9.04
C ARG A 373 -25.49 6.56 -8.36
N ASP A 374 -25.46 7.88 -8.22
CA ASP A 374 -24.40 8.60 -7.49
C ASP A 374 -24.25 8.06 -6.06
N VAL A 375 -23.00 7.85 -5.63
CA VAL A 375 -22.68 7.49 -4.24
C VAL A 375 -21.74 8.49 -3.58
N THR A 376 -21.65 9.70 -4.12
CA THR A 376 -20.84 10.76 -3.55
C THR A 376 -21.42 11.14 -2.18
N ASN A 377 -20.60 11.07 -1.14
CA ASN A 377 -21.04 11.23 0.24
C ASN A 377 -20.17 12.24 1.00
N THR A 378 -20.55 12.57 2.24
CA THR A 378 -19.81 13.57 3.04
C THR A 378 -18.34 13.19 3.19
N LEU A 379 -18.03 11.91 3.38
CA LEU A 379 -16.66 11.42 3.57
C LEU A 379 -15.83 11.59 2.29
N SER A 380 -16.43 11.46 1.09
CA SER A 380 -15.78 11.78 -0.19
C SER A 380 -15.22 13.21 -0.18
N GLY A 381 -15.98 14.17 0.35
CA GLY A 381 -15.54 15.55 0.52
C GLY A 381 -14.43 15.73 1.58
N LEU A 382 -14.53 15.02 2.71
CA LEU A 382 -13.54 15.13 3.79
C LEU A 382 -12.15 14.59 3.39
N PHE A 383 -12.08 13.60 2.50
CA PHE A 383 -10.81 13.15 1.92
C PHE A 383 -10.11 14.24 1.08
N LEU A 384 -10.88 15.05 0.35
CA LEU A 384 -10.34 16.19 -0.40
C LEU A 384 -9.89 17.31 0.56
N ASP A 385 -10.68 17.59 1.59
CA ASP A 385 -10.34 18.61 2.60
C ASP A 385 -9.08 18.22 3.38
N ALA A 386 -8.94 16.94 3.75
CA ALA A 386 -7.76 16.40 4.41
C ALA A 386 -6.51 16.57 3.53
N PHE A 387 -6.64 16.26 2.24
CA PHE A 387 -5.54 16.41 1.30
C PHE A 387 -5.16 17.88 1.08
N LEU A 388 -6.14 18.79 1.04
CA LEU A 388 -5.91 20.23 0.94
C LEU A 388 -5.12 20.77 2.14
N LYS A 389 -5.31 20.21 3.34
CA LYS A 389 -4.56 20.57 4.55
C LYS A 389 -3.10 20.09 4.48
N ILE A 390 -2.85 18.89 3.95
CA ILE A 390 -1.50 18.28 3.99
C ILE A 390 -0.65 18.55 2.74
N ARG A 391 -1.25 18.66 1.55
CA ARG A 391 -0.60 18.94 0.26
C ARG A 391 0.71 18.17 0.09
N THR A 392 0.60 16.85 0.15
CA THR A 392 1.74 15.92 0.13
C THR A 392 1.85 15.18 -1.20
N ARG A 393 2.96 14.44 -1.37
CA ARG A 393 3.22 13.59 -2.54
C ARG A 393 2.23 12.43 -2.67
N GLU A 394 1.80 11.89 -1.54
CA GLU A 394 0.89 10.74 -1.44
C GLU A 394 -0.26 11.07 -0.50
N PRO A 395 -1.37 10.32 -0.55
CA PRO A 395 -1.74 9.36 -1.61
C PRO A 395 -2.13 10.05 -2.92
N ASN A 396 -2.30 9.28 -4.00
CA ASN A 396 -2.94 9.79 -5.22
C ASN A 396 -4.46 9.81 -5.01
N LEU A 397 -5.10 10.97 -5.20
CA LEU A 397 -6.55 11.07 -5.14
C LEU A 397 -7.15 10.97 -6.54
N HIS A 398 -8.10 10.07 -6.69
CA HIS A 398 -8.84 9.83 -7.92
C HIS A 398 -10.31 10.10 -7.67
N VAL A 399 -10.97 10.85 -8.56
CA VAL A 399 -12.41 11.13 -8.46
C VAL A 399 -13.11 10.57 -9.67
N ARG A 400 -14.18 9.82 -9.42
CA ARG A 400 -15.07 9.29 -10.46
C ARG A 400 -16.18 10.29 -10.71
N ILE A 401 -16.36 10.70 -11.97
CA ILE A 401 -17.33 11.71 -12.39
C ILE A 401 -18.32 11.17 -13.41
N HIS A 402 -19.58 11.54 -13.26
CA HIS A 402 -20.69 11.19 -14.15
C HIS A 402 -21.68 12.36 -14.22
N GLU A 403 -22.70 12.23 -15.05
CA GLU A 403 -23.66 13.30 -15.37
C GLU A 403 -24.43 13.85 -14.16
N THR A 404 -24.53 13.08 -13.08
CA THR A 404 -25.25 13.43 -11.84
C THR A 404 -24.34 13.67 -10.65
N THR A 405 -23.03 13.79 -10.86
CA THR A 405 -22.09 14.08 -9.76
C THR A 405 -22.45 15.42 -9.10
N PRO A 406 -22.57 15.49 -7.76
CA PRO A 406 -23.01 16.71 -7.08
C PRO A 406 -22.07 17.91 -7.29
N ALA A 407 -22.65 19.09 -7.51
CA ALA A 407 -21.90 20.33 -7.73
C ALA A 407 -20.93 20.65 -6.59
N TRP A 408 -21.35 20.46 -5.33
CA TRP A 408 -20.51 20.73 -4.16
C TRP A 408 -19.23 19.87 -4.14
N PHE A 409 -19.27 18.65 -4.69
CA PHE A 409 -18.12 17.78 -4.76
C PHE A 409 -17.16 18.22 -5.86
N LEU A 410 -17.70 18.61 -7.03
CA LEU A 410 -16.92 19.20 -8.12
C LEU A 410 -16.25 20.51 -7.70
N GLU A 411 -16.93 21.36 -6.91
CA GLU A 411 -16.37 22.58 -6.35
C GLU A 411 -15.17 22.31 -5.42
N LYS A 412 -15.27 21.29 -4.56
CA LYS A 412 -14.13 20.85 -3.72
C LYS A 412 -12.96 20.34 -4.55
N CYS A 413 -13.22 19.56 -5.59
CA CYS A 413 -12.19 19.10 -6.53
C CYS A 413 -11.50 20.29 -7.22
N ALA A 414 -12.28 21.26 -7.71
CA ALA A 414 -11.75 22.46 -8.35
C ALA A 414 -10.92 23.31 -7.38
N ALA A 415 -11.38 23.48 -6.14
CA ALA A 415 -10.63 24.18 -5.10
C ALA A 415 -9.29 23.51 -4.79
N LEU A 416 -9.24 22.17 -4.80
CA LEU A 416 -7.99 21.43 -4.57
C LEU A 416 -6.97 21.65 -5.69
N ILE A 417 -7.41 21.61 -6.96
CA ILE A 417 -6.57 21.91 -8.12
C ILE A 417 -6.09 23.37 -8.08
N ALA A 418 -7.01 24.30 -7.80
CA ALA A 418 -6.70 25.73 -7.71
C ALA A 418 -5.67 26.03 -6.60
N ALA A 419 -5.59 25.19 -5.57
CA ALA A 419 -4.56 25.27 -4.54
C ALA A 419 -3.17 24.78 -4.99
N GLY A 420 -2.99 24.44 -6.27
CA GLY A 420 -1.74 23.97 -6.86
C GLY A 420 -1.39 22.52 -6.53
N CYS A 421 -2.37 21.76 -6.01
CA CYS A 421 -2.19 20.33 -5.82
C CYS A 421 -2.43 19.65 -7.17
N GLY A 422 -1.51 18.79 -7.64
CA GLY A 422 -1.71 17.97 -8.85
C GLY A 422 -2.80 16.89 -8.71
N ASN A 423 -3.71 17.04 -7.75
CA ASN A 423 -4.79 16.15 -7.37
C ASN A 423 -6.12 16.92 -7.32
N PRO A 424 -7.28 16.26 -7.49
CA PRO A 424 -7.41 14.85 -7.84
C PRO A 424 -7.32 14.63 -9.36
N ALA A 425 -7.07 13.39 -9.80
CA ALA A 425 -7.27 12.99 -11.19
C ALA A 425 -8.73 12.59 -11.43
N PHE A 426 -9.27 12.95 -12.61
CA PHE A 426 -10.68 12.77 -12.94
C PHE A 426 -10.88 11.58 -13.88
N PHE A 427 -11.84 10.72 -13.55
CA PHE A 427 -12.18 9.54 -14.33
C PHE A 427 -13.65 9.59 -14.74
N GLY A 428 -13.91 9.66 -16.04
CA GLY A 428 -15.28 9.65 -16.58
C GLY A 428 -15.92 8.27 -16.47
N ASP A 429 -16.89 8.13 -15.55
CA ASP A 429 -17.49 6.86 -15.13
C ASP A 429 -18.06 6.09 -16.33
N LYS A 430 -18.82 6.77 -17.19
CA LYS A 430 -19.44 6.18 -18.38
C LYS A 430 -18.44 5.58 -19.36
N ALA A 431 -17.31 6.25 -19.59
CA ALA A 431 -16.29 5.77 -20.52
C ALA A 431 -15.56 4.57 -19.94
N VAL A 432 -15.22 4.63 -18.65
CA VAL A 432 -14.53 3.57 -17.92
C VAL A 432 -15.40 2.32 -17.80
N VAL A 433 -16.63 2.44 -17.30
CA VAL A 433 -17.56 1.31 -17.12
C VAL A 433 -17.80 0.61 -18.46
N ARG A 434 -17.96 1.38 -19.54
CA ARG A 434 -18.09 0.82 -20.90
C ARG A 434 -16.84 0.06 -21.33
N ALA A 435 -15.64 0.58 -21.07
CA ALA A 435 -14.39 -0.09 -21.42
C ALA A 435 -14.19 -1.40 -20.64
N LEU A 436 -14.40 -1.38 -19.32
CA LEU A 436 -14.30 -2.56 -18.46
C LEU A 436 -15.32 -3.64 -18.84
N THR A 437 -16.57 -3.24 -19.12
CA THR A 437 -17.61 -4.18 -19.56
C THR A 437 -17.25 -4.79 -20.91
N ARG A 438 -16.73 -3.99 -21.86
CA ARG A 438 -16.24 -4.50 -23.16
C ARG A 438 -15.05 -5.47 -23.01
N ALA A 439 -14.24 -5.31 -21.97
CA ALA A 439 -13.15 -6.22 -21.63
C ALA A 439 -13.63 -7.51 -20.94
N GLY A 440 -14.95 -7.71 -20.78
CA GLY A 440 -15.54 -8.93 -20.22
C GLY A 440 -15.84 -8.85 -18.72
N MET A 441 -15.65 -7.69 -18.08
CA MET A 441 -16.02 -7.51 -16.68
C MET A 441 -17.55 -7.44 -16.53
N ARG A 442 -18.10 -8.10 -15.50
CA ARG A 442 -19.54 -7.97 -15.15
C ARG A 442 -19.87 -6.50 -14.88
N LEU A 443 -21.04 -6.05 -15.30
CA LEU A 443 -21.42 -4.63 -15.24
C LEU A 443 -21.38 -4.04 -13.82
N ASP A 444 -21.85 -4.78 -12.83
CA ASP A 444 -21.80 -4.39 -11.42
C ASP A 444 -20.35 -4.29 -10.91
N HIS A 445 -19.48 -5.23 -11.28
CA HIS A 445 -18.05 -5.13 -10.96
C HIS A 445 -17.38 -3.95 -11.67
N ALA A 446 -17.77 -3.68 -12.92
CA ALA A 446 -17.27 -2.55 -13.70
C ALA A 446 -17.74 -1.21 -13.11
N ARG A 447 -18.95 -1.14 -12.54
CA ARG A 447 -19.45 0.04 -11.79
C ARG A 447 -18.78 0.20 -10.43
N ASP A 448 -18.32 -0.89 -9.83
CA ASP A 448 -17.57 -0.87 -8.57
C ASP A 448 -16.05 -0.68 -8.76
N TYR A 449 -15.60 -0.18 -9.91
CA TYR A 449 -14.17 -0.01 -10.14
C TYR A 449 -13.54 1.04 -9.20
N GLY A 450 -12.27 0.80 -8.87
CA GLY A 450 -11.35 1.79 -8.36
C GLY A 450 -10.17 1.98 -9.32
N VAL A 451 -9.34 2.97 -9.01
CA VAL A 451 -8.14 3.28 -9.77
C VAL A 451 -6.91 2.76 -9.02
N ILE A 452 -6.09 2.00 -9.74
CA ILE A 452 -4.81 1.42 -9.33
C ILE A 452 -3.70 2.38 -9.76
N GLY A 453 -2.80 2.74 -8.86
CA GLY A 453 -1.57 3.45 -9.20
C GLY A 453 -1.84 4.85 -9.75
N CYS A 454 -1.70 4.96 -11.07
CA CYS A 454 -1.79 6.21 -11.82
C CYS A 454 -3.18 6.37 -12.46
N VAL A 455 -3.53 5.45 -13.36
CA VAL A 455 -4.75 5.54 -14.19
C VAL A 455 -5.39 4.20 -14.48
N GLU A 456 -4.86 3.12 -13.92
CA GLU A 456 -5.30 1.78 -14.27
C GLU A 456 -6.55 1.38 -13.49
N LEU A 457 -7.38 0.53 -14.09
CA LEU A 457 -8.76 0.35 -13.67
C LEU A 457 -8.97 -1.09 -13.23
N GLY A 458 -9.45 -1.30 -12.00
CA GLY A 458 -9.72 -2.62 -11.46
C GLY A 458 -10.88 -2.64 -10.48
N SER A 459 -11.59 -3.76 -10.41
CA SER A 459 -12.59 -3.99 -9.36
C SER A 459 -11.87 -4.44 -8.07
N PRO A 460 -12.06 -3.73 -6.94
CA PRO A 460 -11.45 -4.08 -5.65
C PRO A 460 -11.69 -5.53 -5.25
N GLY A 461 -10.65 -6.22 -4.79
CA GLY A 461 -10.72 -7.61 -4.32
C GLY A 461 -10.95 -8.66 -5.41
N ARG A 462 -11.18 -8.27 -6.66
CA ARG A 462 -11.66 -9.16 -7.73
C ARG A 462 -10.77 -9.17 -8.97
N THR A 463 -9.77 -8.29 -9.03
CA THR A 463 -8.92 -8.13 -10.22
C THR A 463 -7.45 -8.17 -9.82
N TYR A 464 -6.66 -8.98 -10.54
CA TYR A 464 -5.20 -9.03 -10.43
C TYR A 464 -4.62 -9.12 -11.84
N HIS A 465 -4.42 -7.96 -12.48
CA HIS A 465 -4.22 -7.87 -13.93
C HIS A 465 -2.90 -7.20 -14.35
N SER A 466 -1.99 -6.96 -13.41
CA SER A 466 -0.64 -6.43 -13.63
C SER A 466 -0.61 -5.24 -14.60
N SER A 467 -1.20 -4.13 -14.14
CA SER A 467 -1.62 -3.04 -15.02
C SER A 467 -0.49 -2.20 -15.62
N ASP A 468 0.68 -2.19 -14.98
CA ASP A 468 1.90 -1.57 -15.48
C ASP A 468 2.97 -2.65 -15.64
N ALA A 469 2.74 -3.60 -16.54
CA ALA A 469 3.66 -4.71 -16.84
C ALA A 469 4.94 -4.25 -17.57
N GLY A 470 4.79 -3.19 -18.37
CA GLY A 470 5.89 -2.57 -19.07
C GLY A 470 5.49 -1.39 -19.93
N LEU A 471 6.42 -0.46 -20.09
CA LEU A 471 6.27 0.75 -20.89
C LEU A 471 6.86 0.50 -22.28
N PHE A 472 6.10 0.73 -23.35
CA PHE A 472 6.54 0.50 -24.73
C PHE A 472 6.66 1.81 -25.52
N ASN A 473 7.80 2.00 -26.19
CA ASN A 473 8.04 3.17 -27.02
C ASN A 473 7.45 2.98 -28.43
N VAL A 474 6.17 3.33 -28.60
CA VAL A 474 5.46 3.23 -29.89
C VAL A 474 6.15 4.00 -31.03
N PRO A 475 6.65 5.24 -30.84
CA PRO A 475 7.44 5.94 -31.86
C PRO A 475 8.64 5.16 -32.42
N ALA A 476 9.26 4.28 -31.63
CA ALA A 476 10.37 3.46 -32.13
C ALA A 476 9.94 2.51 -33.26
N CYS A 477 8.67 2.06 -33.28
CA CYS A 477 8.15 1.26 -34.38
C CYS A 477 8.12 2.06 -35.69
N LEU A 478 7.74 3.34 -35.63
CA LEU A 478 7.70 4.21 -36.80
C LEU A 478 9.11 4.46 -37.34
N GLU A 479 10.08 4.75 -36.46
CA GLU A 479 11.49 4.89 -36.84
C GLU A 479 12.02 3.65 -37.56
N LEU A 480 11.78 2.47 -37.00
CA LEU A 480 12.19 1.21 -37.62
C LEU A 480 11.51 0.99 -38.98
N ALA A 481 10.22 1.31 -39.11
CA ALA A 481 9.50 1.19 -40.38
C ALA A 481 10.07 2.13 -41.45
N LEU A 482 10.32 3.39 -41.10
CA LEU A 482 10.84 4.41 -42.03
C LEU A 482 12.29 4.18 -42.44
N ASN A 483 13.06 3.46 -41.62
CA ASN A 483 14.50 3.26 -41.83
C ASN A 483 14.86 1.76 -41.99
N GLN A 484 13.97 0.97 -42.60
CA GLN A 484 14.21 -0.43 -42.98
C GLN A 484 14.76 -1.30 -41.84
N GLY A 485 14.16 -1.18 -40.65
CA GLY A 485 14.55 -1.90 -39.44
C GLY A 485 15.76 -1.32 -38.70
N LYS A 486 16.22 -0.11 -39.04
CA LYS A 486 17.37 0.54 -38.41
C LYS A 486 16.96 1.76 -37.59
N ALA A 487 17.69 2.03 -36.51
CA ALA A 487 17.52 3.27 -35.76
C ALA A 487 18.19 4.44 -36.51
N PHE A 488 17.61 5.65 -36.44
CA PHE A 488 18.20 6.88 -36.97
C PHE A 488 19.54 7.17 -36.28
N GLY A 489 20.51 7.70 -37.03
CA GLY A 489 21.83 8.10 -36.51
C GLY A 489 22.82 6.96 -36.23
N LYS A 490 22.50 5.70 -36.52
CA LYS A 490 23.48 4.60 -36.48
C LYS A 490 24.10 4.36 -37.87
N SER A 491 25.35 4.80 -38.07
CA SER A 491 26.19 4.30 -39.17
C SER A 491 26.81 2.95 -38.78
N LEU A 492 27.25 2.17 -39.78
CA LEU A 492 27.90 0.86 -39.61
C LEU A 492 29.13 0.84 -38.66
N PHE A 493 29.66 2.00 -38.26
CA PHE A 493 30.94 2.11 -37.55
C PHE A 493 30.91 2.63 -36.11
N ALA A 494 29.74 2.89 -35.50
CA ALA A 494 29.70 3.42 -34.13
C ALA A 494 28.64 2.72 -33.25
N PRO A 495 28.97 1.61 -32.57
CA PRO A 495 27.96 0.85 -31.83
C PRO A 495 27.67 1.36 -30.40
N TRP A 496 28.44 2.28 -29.80
CA TRP A 496 28.33 2.56 -28.34
C TRP A 496 28.64 4.00 -27.88
N ALA A 497 27.98 5.02 -28.42
CA ALA A 497 28.00 6.35 -27.80
C ALA A 497 26.65 6.68 -27.15
N VAL A 498 26.57 6.54 -25.82
CA VAL A 498 25.62 7.30 -25.00
C VAL A 498 26.24 8.70 -24.88
N LYS A 499 25.61 9.73 -25.45
CA LYS A 499 26.01 11.11 -25.15
C LYS A 499 25.66 11.38 -23.69
N THR A 500 26.70 11.74 -22.94
CA THR A 500 26.70 12.14 -21.52
C THR A 500 25.81 13.33 -21.25
#